data_AF-A0A7S2DJV2-F1
#
_entry.id   AF-A0A7S2DJV2-F1
#
_cell.length_a   1.000
_cell.length_b   1.000
_cell.length_c   1.000
_cell.angle_alpha   90.00
_cell.angle_beta   90.00
_cell.angle_gamma   90.00
#
_symmetry.space_group_name_H-M   'P 1'
#
loop_
_entity.id
_entity.type
_entity.pdbx_description
1 polymer ?
#
loop_
_entity_poly.entity_id
_entity_poly.type
_entity_poly.pdbx_seq_one_letter_code
_entity_poly.pdbx_strand_id
1 'polypeptide(L)'
;EGADEYEVSVARPLGIQLAQKDGVGPVISLVYEGSNAALSGITVGDVIVATSASVGPGMWPKKTVSGVESAIQTRVDGQVRLRLRRPSRSSPRARLWERELLHEFE
;
A
#
# COMPACT_ATOMS: atom_id res chain seq x y z
N GLU A 1 -4.23 20.62 1.41
CA GLU A 1 -2.83 20.16 1.34
C GLU A 1 -2.59 19.23 2.52
N GLY A 2 -1.98 18.06 2.32
CA GLY A 2 -1.79 17.10 3.43
C GLY A 2 -1.98 15.66 2.99
N ALA A 3 -1.17 15.23 2.03
CA ALA A 3 -0.97 13.82 1.75
C ALA A 3 0.51 13.55 1.96
N ASP A 4 0.87 13.08 3.16
CA ASP A 4 2.23 12.68 3.48
C ASP A 4 2.53 11.39 2.73
N GLU A 5 3.28 11.52 1.63
CA GLU A 5 3.86 10.40 0.93
C GLU A 5 5.11 9.94 1.68
N TYR A 6 5.20 8.64 1.94
CA TYR A 6 6.31 8.05 2.64
C TYR A 6 6.74 6.74 1.98
N GLU A 7 8.01 6.40 2.14
CA GLU A 7 8.60 5.21 1.54
C GLU A 7 8.91 4.20 2.63
N VAL A 8 8.51 2.95 2.40
CA VAL A 8 8.78 1.84 3.32
C VAL A 8 9.41 0.68 2.57
N SER A 9 10.37 0.04 3.23
CA SER A 9 11.01 -1.17 2.73
C SER A 9 10.48 -2.36 3.51
N VAL A 10 9.75 -3.24 2.86
CA VAL A 10 9.12 -4.41 3.50
C VAL A 10 9.73 -5.69 2.94
N ALA A 11 10.13 -6.59 3.84
CA ALA A 11 10.57 -7.92 3.46
C ALA A 11 9.37 -8.84 3.17
N ARG A 12 9.55 -9.80 2.26
CA ARG A 12 8.57 -10.85 1.99
C ARG A 12 8.59 -11.87 3.15
N PRO A 13 7.43 -12.40 3.55
CA PRO A 13 6.09 -12.04 3.10
C PRO A 13 5.65 -10.67 3.66
N LEU A 14 5.02 -9.83 2.82
CA LEU A 14 4.55 -8.51 3.28
C LEU A 14 3.41 -8.64 4.30
N GLY A 15 2.51 -9.61 4.10
CA GLY A 15 1.31 -9.80 4.93
C GLY A 15 0.36 -8.61 4.86
N ILE A 16 0.02 -8.16 3.65
CA ILE A 16 -1.03 -7.16 3.40
C ILE A 16 -1.94 -7.62 2.28
N GLN A 17 -3.19 -7.14 2.33
CA GLN A 17 -4.17 -7.30 1.27
C GLN A 17 -4.41 -5.95 0.61
N LEU A 18 -4.30 -5.94 -0.71
CA LEU A 18 -4.50 -4.77 -1.54
C LEU A 18 -5.89 -4.85 -2.19
N ALA A 19 -6.60 -3.73 -2.19
CA ALA A 19 -7.83 -3.56 -2.95
C ALA A 19 -7.60 -2.53 -4.06
N GLN A 20 -8.18 -2.75 -5.23
CA GLN A 20 -8.14 -1.78 -6.31
C GLN A 20 -9.36 -0.87 -6.22
N LYS A 21 -9.16 0.43 -5.95
CA LYS A 21 -10.24 1.42 -5.93
C LYS A 21 -10.21 2.29 -7.18
N ASP A 22 -11.32 2.34 -7.89
CA ASP A 22 -11.45 3.11 -9.13
C ASP A 22 -11.20 4.61 -8.87
N GLY A 23 -10.41 5.25 -9.73
CA GLY A 23 -10.01 6.66 -9.59
C GLY A 23 -8.93 6.97 -8.54
N VAL A 24 -8.57 6.03 -7.65
CA VAL A 24 -7.53 6.23 -6.60
C VAL A 24 -6.32 5.34 -6.83
N GLY A 25 -6.52 4.08 -7.23
CA GLY A 25 -5.46 3.09 -7.43
C GLY A 25 -5.43 2.00 -6.35
N PRO A 26 -4.29 1.31 -6.18
CA PRO A 26 -4.14 0.23 -5.21
C PRO A 26 -4.09 0.78 -3.78
N VAL A 27 -5.09 0.44 -2.97
CA VAL A 27 -5.19 0.82 -1.56
C VAL A 27 -5.02 -0.41 -0.67
N ILE A 28 -4.46 -0.22 0.51
CA ILE A 28 -4.34 -1.30 1.49
C ILE A 28 -5.70 -1.49 2.16
N SER A 29 -6.28 -2.67 1.95
CA SER A 29 -7.58 -3.05 2.53
C SER A 29 -7.42 -3.79 3.85
N LEU A 30 -6.35 -4.58 3.98
CA LEU A 30 -6.07 -5.34 5.19
C LEU A 30 -4.56 -5.41 5.43
N VAL A 31 -4.17 -5.36 6.71
CA VAL A 31 -2.80 -5.60 7.15
C VAL A 31 -2.86 -6.72 8.17
N TYR A 32 -2.13 -7.80 7.92
CA TYR A 32 -2.08 -8.90 8.88
C TYR A 32 -1.22 -8.48 10.08
N GLU A 33 -1.75 -8.63 11.28
CA GLU A 33 -1.00 -8.36 12.52
C GLU A 33 0.19 -9.32 12.64
N GLY A 34 1.35 -8.78 13.02
CA GLY A 34 2.62 -9.53 13.06
C GLY A 34 3.32 -9.69 11.70
N SER A 35 2.78 -9.11 10.62
CA SER A 35 3.45 -9.09 9.31
C SER A 35 4.55 -8.03 9.22
N ASN A 36 5.47 -8.21 8.26
CA ASN A 36 6.53 -7.23 8.00
C ASN A 36 5.97 -5.84 7.63
N ALA A 37 4.80 -5.79 6.96
CA ALA A 37 4.16 -4.53 6.65
C ALA A 37 3.63 -3.82 7.90
N ALA A 38 2.96 -4.55 8.80
CA ALA A 38 2.52 -4.00 10.09
C ALA A 38 3.72 -3.46 10.89
N LEU A 39 4.81 -4.23 10.93
CA LEU A 39 6.08 -3.83 11.58
C LEU A 39 6.72 -2.61 10.91
N SER A 40 6.50 -2.41 9.61
CA SER A 40 6.98 -1.25 8.85
C SER A 40 6.10 -0.01 9.01
N GLY A 41 5.02 -0.08 9.79
CA GLY A 41 4.10 1.04 10.02
C GLY A 41 3.09 1.27 8.89
N ILE A 42 2.87 0.25 8.05
CA ILE A 42 1.84 0.25 7.03
C ILE A 42 0.47 0.04 7.69
N THR A 43 -0.51 0.85 7.30
CA THR A 43 -1.86 0.79 7.85
C THR A 43 -2.90 0.59 6.76
N VAL A 44 -4.07 0.06 7.15
CA VAL A 44 -5.24 -0.02 6.26
C VAL A 44 -5.63 1.40 5.83
N GLY A 45 -5.93 1.58 4.55
CA GLY A 45 -6.26 2.86 3.92
C GLY A 45 -5.09 3.62 3.32
N ASP A 46 -3.84 3.18 3.54
CA ASP A 46 -2.69 3.73 2.83
C ASP A 46 -2.77 3.40 1.33
N VAL A 47 -2.55 4.40 0.47
CA VAL A 47 -2.63 4.25 -0.99
C VAL A 47 -1.23 4.06 -1.56
N ILE A 48 -1.01 2.99 -2.32
CA ILE A 48 0.26 2.75 -2.99
C ILE A 48 0.32 3.64 -4.24
N VAL A 49 1.30 4.54 -4.27
CA VAL A 49 1.50 5.48 -5.38
C VAL A 49 2.58 4.96 -6.33
N ALA A 50 3.65 4.40 -5.77
CA ALA A 50 4.75 3.85 -6.55
C ALA A 50 5.37 2.63 -5.89
N THR A 51 5.99 1.80 -6.70
CA THR A 51 6.76 0.65 -6.26
C THR A 51 8.13 0.73 -6.90
N SER A 52 9.18 0.44 -6.12
CA SER A 52 10.53 0.37 -6.66
C SER A 52 10.62 -0.66 -7.79
N ALA A 53 11.51 -0.45 -8.76
CA ALA A 53 11.81 -1.37 -9.84
C ALA A 53 12.53 -2.61 -9.33
N SER A 54 12.16 -3.78 -9.83
CA SER A 54 12.83 -5.05 -9.51
C SER A 54 14.28 -5.08 -10.04
N VAL A 55 14.61 -4.21 -11.01
CA VAL A 55 15.94 -4.06 -11.60
C VAL A 55 16.25 -2.56 -11.70
N GLY A 56 17.28 -2.12 -10.97
CA GLY A 56 17.78 -0.74 -10.97
C GLY A 56 17.13 0.19 -9.92
N PRO A 57 17.61 1.46 -9.84
CA PRO A 57 17.16 2.44 -8.83
C PRO A 57 15.81 3.11 -9.16
N GLY A 58 15.18 2.77 -10.29
CA GLY A 58 13.94 3.42 -10.73
C GLY A 58 12.76 3.10 -9.80
N MET A 59 11.90 4.07 -9.54
CA MET A 59 10.55 3.82 -9.01
C MET A 59 9.56 3.95 -10.16
N TRP A 60 8.64 3.00 -10.26
CA TRP A 60 7.60 3.02 -11.28
C TRP A 60 6.27 3.35 -10.62
N PRO A 61 5.53 4.37 -11.11
CA PRO A 61 4.17 4.60 -10.66
C PRO A 61 3.33 3.38 -11.07
N LYS A 62 2.72 2.71 -10.10
CA LYS A 62 1.88 1.54 -10.33
C LYS A 62 0.44 1.93 -10.05
N LYS A 63 -0.43 1.69 -11.04
CA LYS A 63 -1.86 1.97 -10.94
C LYS A 63 -2.71 0.74 -10.62
N THR A 64 -2.12 -0.46 -10.66
CA THR A 64 -2.84 -1.73 -10.51
C THR A 64 -2.20 -2.59 -9.42
N VAL A 65 -3.06 -3.27 -8.64
CA VAL A 65 -2.64 -4.19 -7.57
C VAL A 65 -1.77 -5.32 -8.14
N SER A 66 -2.23 -5.97 -9.21
CA SER A 66 -1.47 -7.06 -9.85
C SER A 66 -0.10 -6.61 -10.34
N GLY A 67 0.06 -5.35 -10.77
CA GLY A 67 1.35 -4.81 -11.19
C GLY A 67 2.34 -4.66 -10.03
N VAL A 68 1.84 -4.38 -8.83
CA VAL A 68 2.64 -4.34 -7.59
C VAL A 68 2.98 -5.77 -7.15
N GLU A 69 2.00 -6.67 -7.14
CA GLU A 69 2.20 -8.07 -6.77
C GLU A 69 3.18 -8.80 -7.68
N SER A 70 3.06 -8.64 -9.00
CA SER A 70 4.02 -9.20 -9.96
C SER A 70 5.42 -8.62 -9.76
N ALA A 71 5.54 -7.30 -9.53
CA ALA A 71 6.85 -6.68 -9.28
C ALA A 71 7.50 -7.21 -8.00
N ILE A 72 6.69 -7.45 -6.96
CA ILE A 72 7.11 -8.11 -5.72
C ILE A 72 7.51 -9.56 -6.01
N GLN A 73 6.73 -10.29 -6.82
CA GLN A 73 6.94 -11.70 -7.12
C GLN A 73 8.21 -11.98 -7.90
N THR A 74 8.56 -11.11 -8.85
CA THR A 74 9.78 -11.19 -9.65
C THR A 74 11.06 -10.90 -8.84
N ARG A 75 10.99 -10.28 -7.66
CA ARG A 75 12.19 -9.96 -6.87
C ARG A 75 12.74 -11.17 -6.15
N VAL A 76 14.00 -11.48 -6.46
CA VAL A 76 14.78 -12.55 -5.81
C VAL A 76 15.33 -12.11 -4.44
N ASP A 77 15.61 -10.81 -4.27
CA ASP A 77 16.16 -10.22 -3.04
C ASP A 77 15.22 -10.26 -1.84
N GLY A 78 13.94 -10.58 -2.04
CA GLY A 78 12.97 -10.73 -0.95
C GLY A 78 12.57 -9.42 -0.26
N GLN A 79 13.12 -8.26 -0.64
CA GLN A 79 12.70 -6.95 -0.13
C GLN A 79 12.06 -6.08 -1.22
N VAL A 80 10.99 -5.36 -0.88
CA VAL A 80 10.33 -4.40 -1.77
C VAL A 80 10.22 -3.04 -1.10
N ARG A 81 10.57 -1.98 -1.86
CA ARG A 81 10.29 -0.60 -1.49
C ARG A 81 8.97 -0.16 -2.10
N LEU A 82 8.04 0.26 -1.23
CA LEU A 82 6.74 0.79 -1.58
C LEU A 82 6.67 2.25 -1.15
N ARG A 83 6.22 3.11 -2.06
CA ARG A 83 5.86 4.49 -1.75
C ARG A 83 4.35 4.53 -1.53
N LEU A 84 3.96 4.81 -0.31
CA LEU A 84 2.58 4.93 0.10
C LEU A 84 2.26 6.38 0.36
N ARG A 85 0.99 6.72 0.21
CA ARG A 85 0.43 8.01 0.54
C ARG A 85 -0.58 7.82 1.64
N ARG A 86 -0.28 8.39 2.80
CA ARG A 86 -1.23 8.42 3.92
C ARG A 86 -2.25 9.52 3.68
N PRO A 87 -3.55 9.21 3.55
CA PRO A 87 -4.56 10.25 3.63
C PRO A 87 -4.50 10.85 5.05
N SER A 88 -4.18 12.14 5.18
CA SER A 88 -4.06 12.80 6.47
C SER A 88 -5.28 12.52 7.36
N ARG A 89 -5.04 11.91 8.53
CA ARG A 89 -6.05 11.61 9.56
C ARG A 89 -6.81 12.86 10.04
N SER A 90 -6.27 14.05 9.78
CA SER A 90 -6.91 15.33 10.10
C SER A 90 -7.96 15.78 9.09
N SER A 91 -8.13 15.10 7.96
CA SER A 91 -9.19 15.44 7.01
C SER A 91 -10.54 14.89 7.53
N PRO A 92 -11.63 15.67 7.59
CA PRO A 92 -12.97 15.15 7.93
C PRO A 92 -13.45 14.05 6.97
N ARG A 93 -12.90 14.03 5.74
CA ARG A 93 -13.06 12.93 4.78
C ARG A 93 -12.46 11.61 5.27
N ALA A 94 -11.60 11.64 6.29
CA ALA A 94 -10.90 10.46 6.77
C ALA A 94 -11.79 9.50 7.55
N ARG A 95 -12.77 10.05 8.26
CA ARG A 95 -13.76 9.27 9.01
C ARG A 95 -14.78 8.56 8.12
N LEU A 96 -14.83 8.89 6.82
CA LEU A 96 -15.73 8.23 5.86
C LEU A 96 -15.17 6.91 5.35
N TRP A 97 -13.85 6.74 5.21
CA TRP A 97 -13.26 5.49 4.71
C TRP A 97 -13.17 4.38 5.75
N GLU A 98 -13.09 4.71 7.05
CA GLU A 98 -13.22 3.72 8.13
C GLU A 98 -14.64 3.10 8.19
N ARG A 99 -15.68 3.87 7.84
CA ARG A 99 -17.07 3.36 7.84
C ARG A 99 -17.43 2.57 6.58
N GLU A 100 -16.83 2.88 5.44
CA GLU A 100 -17.14 2.22 4.17
C GLU A 100 -16.39 0.89 4.01
N LEU A 101 -15.13 0.79 4.45
CA LEU A 101 -14.37 -0.47 4.43
C LEU A 101 -14.92 -1.55 5.38
N LEU A 102 -15.62 -1.15 6.45
CA LEU A 102 -16.30 -2.07 7.37
C LEU A 102 -17.64 -2.60 6.81
N HIS A 103 -18.19 -2.02 5.74
CA HIS A 103 -19.53 -2.35 5.24
C HIS A 103 -19.52 -3.17 3.94
N GLU A 104 -18.36 -3.45 3.36
CA GLU A 104 -18.23 -4.19 2.08
C GLU A 104 -17.79 -5.65 2.27
N PHE A 105 -17.79 -6.17 3.50
CA PHE A 105 -17.46 -7.56 3.83
C PHE A 105 -18.59 -8.32 4.56
N GLU A 106 -19.86 -8.02 4.23
CA GLU A 106 -21.00 -8.90 4.60
C GLU A 106 -21.47 -9.75 3.42
#